data_AF-W1WD59-F1
#
_entry.id   AF-W1WD59-F1
#
_cell.length_a   1.000
_cell.length_b   1.000
_cell.length_c   1.000
_cell.angle_alpha   90.00
_cell.angle_beta   90.00
_cell.angle_gamma   90.00
#
_symmetry.space_group_name_H-M   'P 1'
#
loop_
_entity.id
_entity.type
_entity.pdbx_description
1 polymer ?
#
loop_
_entity_poly.entity_id
_entity_poly.type
_entity_poly.pdbx_seq_one_letter_code
_entity_poly.pdbx_strand_id
1 'polypeptide(L)'
;MQAPTQKTYFAEKMGLDAKQIVAVAVTPCTAKKFEIRRDEMNSSAEYWDVPEMRDTDYCITTRELAKWLRAEEINFDELEDSTFDPLMGEASGGGIIFGNTGGVMEAAMRAAYKFATGEDAPQTLIPFEAIRGMDG
;
A
#
# COMPACT_ATOMS: atom_id res chain seq x y z
N MET A 1 -6.28 -0.98 2.17
CA MET A 1 -5.78 -1.91 3.21
C MET A 1 -4.95 -1.20 4.27
N GLN A 2 -3.79 -0.60 3.96
CA GLN A 2 -2.97 0.03 5.01
C GLN A 2 -3.65 1.21 5.72
N ALA A 3 -4.26 2.11 4.96
CA ALA A 3 -4.91 3.30 5.52
C ALA A 3 -6.07 2.99 6.50
N PRO A 4 -7.00 2.05 6.21
CA PRO A 4 -7.99 1.69 7.21
C PRO A 4 -7.38 1.03 8.45
N THR A 5 -6.31 0.24 8.29
CA THR A 5 -5.56 -0.32 9.42
C THR A 5 -4.90 0.75 10.30
N GLN A 6 -4.42 1.86 9.70
CA GLN A 6 -3.90 3.01 10.45
C GLN A 6 -4.99 3.70 11.28
N LYS A 7 -6.16 3.90 10.68
CA LYS A 7 -7.27 4.60 11.32
C LYS A 7 -8.06 3.76 12.31
N THR A 8 -8.01 2.43 12.23
CA THR A 8 -8.67 1.53 13.19
C THR A 8 -7.66 1.01 14.21
N TYR A 9 -6.97 -0.08 13.88
CA TYR A 9 -6.07 -0.79 14.80
C TYR A 9 -4.99 0.10 15.41
N PHE A 10 -4.29 0.89 14.60
CA PHE A 10 -3.20 1.72 15.10
C PHE A 10 -3.73 2.86 15.97
N ALA A 11 -4.81 3.52 15.55
CA ALA A 11 -5.48 4.55 16.34
C ALA A 11 -5.89 4.03 17.73
N GLU A 12 -6.54 2.86 17.79
CA GLU A 12 -6.90 2.21 19.05
C GLU A 12 -5.67 1.90 19.92
N LYS A 13 -4.68 1.23 19.33
CA LYS A 13 -3.48 0.79 20.06
C LYS A 13 -2.70 1.96 20.67
N MET A 14 -2.70 3.10 19.99
CA MET A 14 -1.99 4.31 20.44
C MET A 14 -2.88 5.26 21.25
N GLY A 15 -4.17 4.95 21.44
CA GLY A 15 -5.12 5.82 22.13
C GLY A 15 -5.36 7.15 21.42
N LEU A 16 -5.30 7.15 20.08
CA LEU A 16 -5.49 8.33 19.24
C LEU A 16 -6.94 8.42 18.77
N ASP A 17 -7.46 9.65 18.66
CA ASP A 17 -8.72 9.89 17.97
C ASP A 17 -8.53 9.72 16.45
N ALA A 18 -9.20 8.72 15.87
CA ALA A 18 -9.14 8.43 14.44
C ALA A 18 -9.58 9.62 13.56
N LYS A 19 -10.41 10.54 14.07
CA LYS A 19 -10.81 11.76 13.36
C LYS A 19 -9.66 12.76 13.20
N GLN A 20 -8.61 12.63 14.01
CA GLN A 20 -7.41 13.46 13.93
C GLN A 20 -6.35 12.84 13.00
N ILE A 21 -6.56 11.63 12.48
CA ILE A 21 -5.61 10.96 11.59
C ILE A 21 -5.95 11.28 10.13
N VAL A 22 -4.99 11.88 9.43
CA VAL A 22 -5.06 12.12 7.99
C VAL A 22 -4.15 11.13 7.27
N ALA A 23 -4.72 10.26 6.45
CA ALA A 23 -4.03 9.30 5.62
C ALA A 23 -3.85 9.83 4.19
N VAL A 24 -2.59 10.01 3.79
CA VAL A 24 -2.20 10.48 2.45
C VAL A 24 -1.45 9.37 1.71
N ALA A 25 -1.95 9.00 0.52
CA ALA A 25 -1.30 8.02 -0.34
C ALA A 25 -0.52 8.70 -1.48
N VAL A 26 0.78 8.46 -1.54
CA VAL A 26 1.62 8.84 -2.70
C VAL A 26 1.65 7.68 -3.68
N THR A 27 1.21 7.89 -4.92
CA THR A 27 1.11 6.80 -5.90
C THR A 27 1.60 7.18 -7.31
N PRO A 28 2.05 6.22 -8.13
CA PRO A 28 2.40 6.51 -9.52
C PRO A 28 1.17 6.61 -10.45
N CYS A 29 -0.03 6.29 -9.96
CA CYS A 29 -1.23 6.11 -10.77
C CYS A 29 -2.29 7.17 -10.47
N THR A 30 -2.82 7.82 -11.51
CA THR A 30 -3.92 8.79 -11.36
C THR A 30 -5.24 8.13 -10.99
N ALA A 31 -5.48 6.88 -11.42
CA ALA A 31 -6.70 6.15 -11.12
C ALA A 31 -6.93 5.92 -9.61
N LYS A 32 -5.85 5.92 -8.82
CA LYS A 32 -5.96 5.79 -7.35
C LYS A 32 -6.78 6.92 -6.72
N LYS A 33 -6.76 8.12 -7.30
CA LYS A 33 -7.58 9.25 -6.83
C LYS A 33 -9.08 8.97 -6.92
N PHE A 34 -9.50 8.22 -7.94
CA PHE A 34 -10.86 7.72 -8.04
C PHE A 34 -11.09 6.54 -7.08
N GLU A 35 -10.13 5.61 -7.01
CA GLU A 35 -10.24 4.43 -6.14
C GLU A 35 -10.56 4.81 -4.69
N ILE A 36 -9.82 5.76 -4.10
CA ILE A 36 -10.05 6.20 -2.70
C ILE A 36 -11.40 6.88 -2.46
N ARG A 37 -12.13 7.23 -3.53
CA ARG A 37 -13.45 7.87 -3.47
C ARG A 37 -14.61 6.91 -3.71
N ARG A 38 -14.34 5.64 -3.95
CA ARG A 38 -15.39 4.63 -4.09
C ARG A 38 -16.19 4.49 -2.80
N ASP A 39 -17.46 4.16 -2.90
CA ASP A 39 -18.36 4.11 -1.73
C ASP A 39 -17.95 3.02 -0.75
N GLU A 40 -17.44 1.90 -1.26
CA GLU A 40 -16.92 0.77 -0.48
C GLU A 40 -15.54 1.00 0.17
N MET A 41 -14.90 2.15 -0.05
CA MET A 41 -13.61 2.52 0.59
C MET A 41 -13.88 3.31 1.88
N ASN A 42 -14.58 2.66 2.81
CA ASN A 42 -15.18 3.25 3.99
C ASN A 42 -15.03 2.36 5.25
N SER A 43 -14.12 1.38 5.26
CA SER A 43 -13.94 0.46 6.40
C SER A 43 -13.71 1.18 7.74
N SER A 44 -12.96 2.28 7.74
CA SER A 44 -12.76 3.10 8.95
C SER A 44 -14.03 3.83 9.39
N ALA A 45 -14.86 4.25 8.44
CA ALA A 45 -16.15 4.89 8.74
C ALA A 45 -17.08 3.91 9.43
N GLU A 46 -17.20 2.69 8.89
CA GLU A 46 -18.02 1.62 9.47
C GLU A 46 -17.50 1.21 10.85
N TYR A 47 -16.19 1.12 11.02
CA TYR A 47 -15.58 0.71 12.29
C TYR A 47 -15.88 1.70 13.43
N TRP A 48 -15.83 3.00 13.14
CA TRP A 48 -15.98 4.06 14.14
C TRP A 48 -17.40 4.65 14.23
N ASP A 49 -18.33 4.20 13.38
CA ASP A 49 -19.66 4.81 13.20
C ASP A 49 -19.57 6.32 12.86
N VAL A 50 -18.68 6.66 11.92
CA VAL A 50 -18.46 8.04 11.45
C VAL A 50 -18.60 8.08 9.93
N PRO A 51 -19.82 8.32 9.39
CA PRO A 51 -20.12 8.21 7.97
C PRO A 51 -19.25 9.07 7.04
N GLU A 52 -18.78 10.23 7.52
CA GLU A 52 -17.96 11.15 6.72
C GLU A 52 -16.48 10.74 6.67
N MET A 53 -16.06 9.78 7.50
CA MET A 53 -14.68 9.31 7.52
C MET A 53 -14.36 8.54 6.23
N ARG A 54 -13.12 8.67 5.76
CA ARG A 54 -12.61 7.86 4.66
C ARG A 54 -11.43 7.04 5.10
N ASP A 55 -11.25 5.91 4.45
CA ASP A 55 -10.08 5.05 4.64
C ASP A 55 -8.79 5.80 4.28
N THR A 56 -8.80 6.50 3.15
CA THR A 56 -7.69 7.36 2.68
C THR A 56 -8.25 8.72 2.33
N ASP A 57 -7.70 9.79 2.93
CA ASP A 57 -8.23 11.15 2.77
C ASP A 57 -7.76 11.78 1.47
N TYR A 58 -6.47 11.61 1.16
CA TYR A 58 -5.84 12.22 -0.01
C TYR A 58 -5.00 11.23 -0.79
N CYS A 59 -4.99 11.39 -2.10
CA CYS A 59 -4.05 10.72 -2.98
C CYS A 59 -3.34 11.75 -3.86
N ILE A 60 -2.01 11.76 -3.76
CA ILE A 60 -1.14 12.56 -4.61
C ILE A 60 -0.30 11.64 -5.49
N THR A 61 0.01 12.12 -6.68
CA THR A 61 0.85 11.38 -7.61
C THR A 61 2.33 11.67 -7.35
N THR A 62 3.22 10.77 -7.76
CA THR A 62 4.67 11.00 -7.73
C THR A 62 5.05 12.32 -8.42
N ARG A 63 4.36 12.67 -9.52
CA ARG A 63 4.57 13.93 -10.24
C ARG A 63 4.15 15.16 -9.45
N GLU A 64 3.07 15.08 -8.68
CA GLU A 64 2.60 16.18 -7.83
C GLU A 64 3.54 16.38 -6.65
N LEU A 65 3.94 15.30 -5.97
CA LEU A 65 4.93 15.37 -4.90
C LEU A 65 6.25 15.99 -5.39
N ALA A 66 6.76 15.54 -6.55
CA ALA A 66 7.98 16.10 -7.12
C ALA A 66 7.85 17.58 -7.49
N LYS A 67 6.65 18.06 -7.84
CA LYS A 67 6.41 19.49 -8.08
C LYS A 67 6.44 20.28 -6.77
N TRP A 68 5.85 19.74 -5.70
CA TRP A 68 5.91 20.38 -4.38
C TRP A 68 7.33 20.44 -3.83
N LEU A 69 8.12 19.36 -3.92
CA LEU A 69 9.52 19.37 -3.50
C LEU A 69 10.31 20.49 -4.19
N ARG A 70 10.14 20.67 -5.50
CA ARG A 70 10.78 21.76 -6.25
C ARG A 70 10.28 23.15 -5.85
N ALA A 71 9.00 23.29 -5.51
CA ALA A 71 8.43 24.56 -5.08
C ALA A 71 8.93 24.99 -3.70
N GLU A 72 9.21 24.01 -2.84
CA GLU A 72 9.80 24.19 -1.50
C GLU A 72 11.33 24.21 -1.52
N GLU A 73 11.96 24.22 -2.71
CA GLU A 73 13.42 24.21 -2.90
C GLU A 73 14.13 23.02 -2.21
N ILE A 74 13.44 21.88 -2.08
CA ILE A 74 13.98 20.65 -1.50
C ILE A 74 14.68 19.84 -2.60
N ASN A 75 16.00 19.65 -2.47
CA ASN A 75 16.75 18.72 -3.30
C ASN A 75 16.61 17.29 -2.76
N PHE A 76 15.82 16.46 -3.44
CA PHE A 76 15.57 15.08 -3.02
C PHE A 76 16.85 14.22 -2.99
N ASP A 77 17.80 14.49 -3.89
CA ASP A 77 19.05 13.71 -4.01
C ASP A 77 20.03 13.98 -2.85
N GLU A 78 19.80 15.04 -2.07
CA GLU A 78 20.62 15.43 -0.91
C GLU A 78 19.99 14.99 0.42
N LEU A 79 18.81 14.37 0.40
CA LEU A 79 18.17 13.89 1.62
C LEU A 79 18.95 12.72 2.22
N GLU A 80 19.12 12.74 3.54
CA GLU A 80 19.67 11.61 4.27
C GLU A 80 18.67 10.46 4.29
N ASP A 81 19.16 9.22 4.15
CA ASP A 81 18.34 8.02 4.29
C ASP A 81 17.74 7.94 5.70
N SER A 82 16.44 7.67 5.78
CA SER A 82 15.73 7.51 7.05
C SER A 82 14.97 6.19 7.09
N THR A 83 14.77 5.65 8.29
CA THR A 83 13.91 4.49 8.50
C THR A 83 12.44 4.88 8.39
N PHE A 84 11.60 3.94 7.92
CA PHE A 84 10.14 4.09 7.99
C PHE A 84 9.63 3.98 9.42
N ASP A 85 8.45 4.56 9.67
CA ASP A 85 7.77 4.42 10.95
C ASP A 85 7.38 2.96 11.24
N PRO A 86 7.59 2.48 12.48
CA PRO A 86 7.19 1.14 12.88
C PRO A 86 5.68 1.08 13.14
N LEU A 87 4.86 1.04 12.09
CA LEU A 87 3.40 1.03 12.23
C LEU A 87 2.86 -0.33 12.74
N MET A 88 3.36 -1.44 12.20
CA MET A 88 2.91 -2.81 12.53
C MET A 88 4.06 -3.81 12.74
N GLY A 89 5.27 -3.32 13.04
CA GLY A 89 6.49 -4.12 13.11
C GLY A 89 7.19 -4.27 11.75
N GLU A 90 8.34 -4.93 11.75
CA GLU A 90 9.13 -5.17 10.54
C GLU A 90 8.52 -6.26 9.66
N ALA A 91 8.57 -6.08 8.34
CA ALA A 91 8.03 -7.04 7.38
C ALA A 91 8.81 -8.36 7.44
N SER A 92 8.13 -9.51 7.36
CA SER A 92 8.74 -10.84 7.29
C SER A 92 8.33 -11.59 6.03
N GLY A 93 9.21 -12.48 5.52
CA GLY A 93 8.92 -13.42 4.43
C GLY A 93 8.23 -12.78 3.22
N GLY A 94 6.95 -13.14 3.01
CA GLY A 94 6.13 -12.64 1.90
C GLY A 94 5.88 -11.12 1.92
N GLY A 95 5.96 -10.45 3.08
CA GLY A 95 5.85 -8.99 3.19
C GLY A 95 7.04 -8.23 2.59
N ILE A 96 8.21 -8.88 2.54
CA ILE A 96 9.42 -8.34 1.89
C ILE A 96 9.29 -8.45 0.37
N ILE A 97 8.75 -9.56 -0.14
CA ILE A 97 8.52 -9.79 -1.58
C ILE A 97 7.27 -9.04 -2.07
N PHE A 98 6.29 -8.77 -1.21
CA PHE A 98 5.12 -7.94 -1.53
C PHE A 98 5.54 -6.52 -1.96
N GLY A 99 6.58 -5.98 -1.34
CA GLY A 99 7.16 -4.67 -1.66
C GLY A 99 8.33 -4.70 -2.64
N ASN A 100 8.84 -5.88 -3.02
CA ASN A 100 10.02 -6.02 -3.88
C ASN A 100 9.82 -7.09 -4.99
N THR A 101 10.88 -7.50 -5.68
CA THR A 101 10.85 -8.39 -6.88
C THR A 101 9.81 -9.53 -6.81
N GLY A 102 8.83 -9.52 -7.73
CA GLY A 102 7.74 -10.50 -7.85
C GLY A 102 6.34 -9.90 -7.62
N GLY A 103 6.23 -8.87 -6.79
CA GLY A 103 5.00 -8.12 -6.58
C GLY A 103 3.84 -8.92 -5.96
N VAL A 104 2.69 -8.27 -5.80
CA VAL A 104 1.53 -8.81 -5.07
C VAL A 104 1.01 -10.13 -5.65
N MET A 105 1.00 -10.25 -6.97
CA MET A 105 0.48 -11.45 -7.64
C MET A 105 1.35 -12.68 -7.36
N GLU A 106 2.67 -12.57 -7.50
CA GLU A 106 3.58 -13.68 -7.23
C GLU A 106 3.53 -14.08 -5.74
N ALA A 107 3.52 -13.10 -4.84
CA ALA A 107 3.41 -13.36 -3.41
C ALA A 107 2.13 -14.16 -3.07
N ALA A 108 0.99 -13.76 -3.64
CA ALA A 108 -0.28 -14.47 -3.45
C ALA A 108 -0.23 -15.91 -4.01
N MET A 109 0.33 -16.10 -5.20
CA MET A 109 0.47 -17.43 -5.81
C MET A 109 1.41 -18.35 -5.01
N ARG A 110 2.54 -17.83 -4.53
CA ARG A 110 3.48 -18.59 -3.70
C ARG A 110 2.85 -19.01 -2.37
N ALA A 111 2.09 -18.11 -1.73
CA ALA A 111 1.37 -18.43 -0.51
C ALA A 111 0.31 -19.53 -0.75
N ALA A 112 -0.48 -19.40 -1.81
CA ALA A 112 -1.48 -20.40 -2.19
C ALA A 112 -0.83 -21.77 -2.47
N TYR A 113 0.31 -21.80 -3.18
CA TYR A 113 1.07 -23.02 -3.43
C TYR A 113 1.46 -23.69 -2.11
N LYS A 114 2.10 -22.95 -1.19
CA LYS A 114 2.54 -23.47 0.09
C LYS A 114 1.39 -24.05 0.92
N PHE A 115 0.24 -23.38 0.94
CA PHE A 115 -0.92 -23.86 1.67
C PHE A 115 -1.55 -25.11 1.04
N ALA A 116 -1.51 -25.24 -0.29
CA ALA A 116 -2.07 -26.38 -0.99
C ALA A 116 -1.16 -27.61 -0.95
N THR A 117 0.16 -27.43 -1.03
CA THR A 117 1.12 -28.53 -1.19
C THR A 117 1.90 -28.86 0.09
N GLY A 118 1.99 -27.91 1.03
CA GLY A 118 2.90 -27.99 2.19
C GLY A 118 4.36 -27.67 1.84
N GLU A 119 4.70 -27.53 0.55
CA GLU A 119 6.06 -27.31 0.05
C GLU A 119 6.28 -25.85 -0.36
N ASP A 120 7.53 -25.38 -0.30
CA ASP A 120 7.84 -24.04 -0.76
C ASP A 120 7.73 -23.96 -2.28
N ALA A 121 7.14 -22.86 -2.76
CA ALA A 121 6.97 -22.63 -4.18
C ALA A 121 8.32 -22.60 -4.91
N PRO A 122 8.49 -23.35 -6.02
CA PRO A 122 9.71 -23.30 -6.80
C PRO A 122 9.98 -21.88 -7.31
N GLN A 123 11.24 -21.52 -7.55
CA GLN A 123 11.57 -20.22 -8.13
C GLN A 123 10.91 -20.02 -9.50
N THR A 124 10.77 -21.10 -10.25
CA THR A 124 10.13 -21.17 -11.57
C THR A 124 8.59 -21.21 -11.53
N LEU A 125 7.95 -20.92 -10.39
CA LEU A 125 6.49 -20.99 -10.28
C LEU A 125 5.78 -20.10 -11.31
N ILE A 126 6.39 -18.96 -11.70
CA ILE A 126 5.80 -18.02 -12.66
C ILE A 126 6.83 -17.67 -13.74
N PRO A 127 7.02 -18.53 -14.75
CA PRO A 127 7.74 -18.14 -15.95
C PRO A 127 6.77 -17.29 -16.80
N PHE A 128 6.97 -15.97 -16.82
CA PHE A 128 6.20 -15.11 -17.71
C PHE A 128 6.67 -15.32 -19.15
N GLU A 129 5.90 -16.09 -19.91
CA GLU A 129 6.11 -16.31 -21.34
C GLU A 129 5.04 -15.56 -22.13
N ALA A 130 5.45 -14.96 -23.25
CA ALA A 130 4.52 -14.28 -24.14
C ALA A 130 3.53 -15.27 -24.77
N ILE A 131 2.25 -14.92 -24.77
CA ILE A 131 1.20 -15.76 -25.37
C ILE A 131 1.09 -15.42 -26.86
N ARG A 132 1.32 -16.41 -27.73
CA ARG A 132 1.27 -16.21 -29.19
C ARG A 132 -0.08 -15.65 -29.64
N GLY A 133 -0.05 -14.53 -30.35
CA GLY A 133 -1.25 -13.89 -30.90
C GLY A 133 -1.98 -12.96 -29.93
N MET A 134 -1.42 -12.70 -28.74
CA MET A 134 -1.90 -11.70 -27.81
C MET A 134 -0.78 -10.69 -27.53
N ASP A 135 -1.09 -9.40 -27.64
CA ASP A 135 -0.20 -8.34 -27.18
C ASP A 135 -0.42 -8.12 -25.68
N GLY A 136 0.67 -8.09 -24.91
CA GLY A 136 0.65 -7.95 -23.45
C GLY A 136 2.03 -8.04 -22.82
#